data_AF-A0A0X3NU65-F1
#
_entry.id   AF-A0A0X3NU65-F1
#
_cell.length_a   1.000
_cell.length_b   1.000
_cell.length_c   1.000
_cell.angle_alpha   90.00
_cell.angle_beta   90.00
_cell.angle_gamma   90.00
#
_symmetry.space_group_name_H-M   'P 1'
#
loop_
_entity.id
_entity.type
_entity.pdbx_description
1 polymer ?
#
loop_
_entity_poly.entity_id
_entity_poly.type
_entity_poly.pdbx_seq_one_letter_code
_entity_poly.pdbx_strand_id
1 'polypeptide(L)'
;MNRFILCVTSELPLVTGKRFSGGWYRSRRGLPAMGNEWGPLTDLPDYSFPDGKIPKITTVGQGRRALQQYEYTKRIMKLSSEICLSHEEFKRQRELAECRQRELRRSLLTPKGTKNLE
;
A
#
# COMPACT_ATOMS: atom_id res chain seq x y z
N MET A 1 -26.34 8.99 -10.10
CA MET A 1 -25.68 8.34 -8.93
C MET A 1 -24.59 7.42 -9.46
N ASN A 2 -23.39 7.96 -9.66
CA ASN A 2 -22.30 7.24 -10.32
C ASN A 2 -21.54 6.41 -9.28
N ARG A 3 -21.69 5.08 -9.37
CA ARG A 3 -20.81 4.13 -8.69
C ARG A 3 -19.45 4.19 -9.38
N PHE A 4 -18.52 4.96 -8.82
CA PHE A 4 -17.10 4.80 -9.09
C PHE A 4 -16.65 3.46 -8.48
N ILE A 5 -16.88 2.37 -9.21
CA ILE A 5 -16.12 1.14 -9.02
C ILE A 5 -14.74 1.48 -9.60
N LEU A 6 -13.83 1.92 -8.74
CA LEU A 6 -12.41 1.97 -9.07
C LEU A 6 -11.97 0.52 -9.29
N CYS A 7 -12.11 0.06 -10.53
CA CYS A 7 -11.41 -1.10 -11.02
C CYS A 7 -9.93 -0.69 -11.03
N VAL A 8 -9.24 -0.89 -9.91
CA VAL A 8 -7.79 -0.97 -9.90
C VAL A 8 -7.48 -2.23 -10.70
N THR A 9 -7.44 -2.09 -12.03
CA THR A 9 -6.84 -3.09 -12.90
C THR A 9 -5.38 -3.14 -12.49
N SER A 10 -5.07 -4.11 -11.63
CA SER A 10 -3.71 -4.50 -11.33
C SER A 10 -3.12 -5.06 -12.62
N GLU A 11 -2.69 -4.19 -13.52
CA GLU A 11 -1.64 -4.50 -14.49
C GLU A 11 -0.33 -4.62 -13.72
N LEU A 12 -0.27 -5.60 -12.81
CA LEU A 12 1.00 -6.14 -12.38
C LEU A 12 1.63 -6.69 -13.65
N PRO A 13 2.88 -6.33 -13.98
CA PRO A 13 3.57 -6.89 -15.13
C PRO A 13 3.81 -8.38 -14.88
N LEU A 14 2.80 -9.21 -15.18
CA LEU A 14 2.91 -10.65 -15.30
C LEU A 14 3.64 -10.99 -16.61
N VAL A 15 4.77 -10.36 -16.86
CA VAL A 15 5.63 -10.66 -18.02
C VAL A 15 6.18 -12.09 -17.90
N THR A 16 6.31 -12.61 -16.67
CA THR A 16 6.72 -13.99 -16.38
C THR A 16 5.53 -14.95 -16.16
N GLY A 17 4.36 -14.44 -15.75
CA GLY A 17 3.15 -15.21 -15.42
C GLY A 17 2.44 -15.89 -16.60
N LYS A 18 2.59 -15.34 -17.81
CA LYS A 18 1.93 -15.84 -19.03
C LYS A 18 2.47 -17.20 -19.53
N ARG A 19 3.58 -17.70 -18.98
CA ARG A 19 4.26 -18.91 -19.47
C ARG A 19 3.78 -20.22 -18.83
N PHE A 20 2.93 -20.18 -17.81
CA PHE A 20 2.45 -21.39 -17.13
C PHE A 20 1.01 -21.73 -17.54
N SER A 21 0.78 -22.98 -17.92
CA SER A 21 -0.55 -23.54 -18.16
C SER A 21 -1.45 -23.26 -16.94
N GLY A 22 -2.59 -22.59 -17.15
CA GLY A 22 -3.53 -22.25 -16.08
C GLY A 22 -3.15 -21.05 -15.19
N GLY A 23 -2.04 -20.34 -15.45
CA GLY A 23 -1.61 -19.19 -14.64
C GLY A 23 -2.67 -18.08 -14.57
N TRP A 24 -3.29 -17.72 -15.70
CA TRP A 24 -4.36 -16.72 -15.74
C TRP A 24 -5.59 -17.10 -14.89
N TYR A 25 -6.00 -18.38 -14.93
CA TYR A 25 -7.10 -18.89 -14.13
C TYR A 25 -6.81 -18.79 -12.63
N ARG A 26 -5.56 -19.05 -12.22
CA ARG A 26 -5.10 -18.93 -10.83
C ARG A 26 -5.07 -17.48 -10.37
N SER A 27 -4.47 -16.58 -11.15
CA SER A 27 -4.42 -15.15 -10.81
C SER A 27 -5.81 -14.52 -10.68
N ARG A 28 -6.77 -14.89 -11.54
CA ARG A 28 -8.17 -14.43 -11.42
C ARG A 28 -8.85 -14.85 -10.12
N ARG A 29 -8.36 -15.91 -9.48
CA ARG A 29 -8.86 -16.42 -8.20
C ARG A 29 -8.02 -15.93 -7.01
N GLY A 30 -7.12 -14.97 -7.23
CA GLY A 30 -6.21 -14.47 -6.20
C GLY A 30 -5.16 -15.47 -5.77
N LEU A 31 -4.85 -16.50 -6.58
CA LEU A 31 -3.76 -17.45 -6.35
C LEU A 31 -2.48 -16.97 -7.07
N PRO A 32 -1.28 -17.44 -6.66
CA PRO A 32 -0.06 -17.07 -7.35
C PRO A 32 -0.10 -17.55 -8.81
N ALA A 33 0.59 -16.84 -9.69
CA ALA A 33 0.63 -17.22 -11.11
C ALA A 33 1.40 -18.54 -11.26
N MET A 34 2.57 -18.65 -10.62
CA MET A 34 3.33 -19.90 -10.53
C MET A 34 2.88 -20.73 -9.33
N GLY A 35 2.93 -22.06 -9.44
CA GLY A 35 2.47 -22.99 -8.40
C GLY A 35 3.22 -22.89 -7.08
N ASN A 36 4.40 -22.27 -7.11
CA ASN A 36 5.47 -22.38 -6.13
C ASN A 36 5.95 -21.03 -5.55
N GLU A 37 5.23 -19.93 -5.80
CA GLU A 37 5.59 -18.62 -5.23
C GLU A 37 5.29 -18.57 -3.73
N TRP A 38 4.04 -18.87 -3.39
CA TRP A 38 3.48 -18.86 -2.05
C TRP A 38 2.25 -19.77 -1.97
N GLY A 39 1.84 -20.15 -0.76
CA GLY A 39 0.67 -20.99 -0.53
C GLY A 39 1.01 -22.32 0.16
N PRO A 40 -0.01 -23.18 0.38
CA PRO A 40 0.13 -24.35 1.23
C PRO A 40 1.18 -25.33 0.72
N LEU A 41 1.36 -25.45 -0.60
CA LEU A 41 2.35 -26.34 -1.19
C LEU A 41 3.80 -25.94 -0.83
N THR A 42 4.08 -24.66 -0.64
CA THR A 42 5.45 -24.17 -0.44
C THR A 42 5.74 -23.70 0.97
N ASP A 43 4.70 -23.28 1.69
CA ASP A 43 4.84 -22.62 2.99
C ASP A 43 4.58 -23.60 4.14
N LEU A 44 3.88 -24.71 3.89
CA LEU A 44 3.77 -25.81 4.84
C LEU A 44 5.06 -26.65 4.88
N PRO A 45 5.30 -27.35 5.99
CA PRO A 45 6.44 -28.23 6.11
C PRO A 45 6.23 -29.54 5.35
N ASP A 46 7.29 -29.99 4.69
CA ASP A 46 7.28 -31.20 3.85
C ASP A 46 7.15 -32.50 4.67
N TYR A 47 7.54 -32.48 5.95
CA TYR A 47 7.47 -33.63 6.84
C TYR A 47 7.17 -33.23 8.29
N SER A 48 6.73 -34.20 9.07
CA SER A 48 6.57 -34.12 10.53
C SER A 48 7.30 -35.27 11.21
N PHE A 49 7.71 -35.07 12.46
CA PHE A 49 8.25 -36.15 13.28
C PHE A 49 7.14 -37.15 13.66
N PRO A 50 7.47 -38.43 13.90
CA PRO A 50 6.50 -39.43 14.35
C PRO A 50 5.81 -39.05 15.67
N ASP A 51 6.48 -38.25 16.50
CA ASP A 51 5.93 -37.66 17.73
C ASP A 51 4.82 -36.61 17.48
N GLY A 52 4.47 -36.33 16.22
CA GLY A 52 3.51 -35.29 15.83
C GLY A 52 4.08 -33.87 15.88
N LYS A 53 5.37 -33.71 16.20
CA LYS A 53 6.03 -32.40 16.18
C LYS A 53 6.26 -31.95 14.75
N ILE A 54 5.86 -30.73 14.45
CA ILE A 54 6.04 -30.11 13.14
C ILE A 54 7.18 -29.09 13.21
N PRO A 55 8.23 -29.22 12.38
CA PRO A 55 9.30 -28.23 12.34
C PRO A 55 8.77 -26.88 11.86
N LYS A 56 9.22 -25.79 12.50
CA LYS A 56 8.80 -24.42 12.10
C LYS A 56 9.37 -24.00 10.75
N ILE A 57 10.56 -24.47 10.41
CA ILE A 57 11.23 -24.21 9.14
C ILE A 57 11.84 -25.52 8.67
N THR A 58 11.45 -25.96 7.48
CA THR A 58 11.88 -27.23 6.88
C THR A 58 13.02 -27.00 5.91
N THR A 59 12.95 -25.92 5.13
CA THR A 59 13.93 -25.62 4.08
C THR A 59 14.57 -24.25 4.30
N VAL A 60 15.84 -24.08 3.91
CA VAL A 60 16.52 -22.77 3.88
C VAL A 60 15.72 -21.72 3.09
N GLY A 61 15.06 -22.14 2.00
CA GLY A 61 14.21 -21.27 1.19
C GLY A 61 12.98 -20.73 1.92
N GLN A 62 12.39 -21.51 2.84
CA GLN A 62 11.28 -21.06 3.69
C GLN A 62 11.76 -19.97 4.66
N GLY A 63 12.90 -20.21 5.33
CA GLY A 63 13.53 -19.23 6.22
C GLY A 63 13.88 -17.92 5.50
N ARG A 64 14.46 -18.00 4.30
CA ARG A 64 14.77 -16.82 3.48
C ARG A 64 13.53 -16.01 3.13
N ARG A 65 12.44 -16.68 2.73
CA ARG A 65 11.16 -16.02 2.40
C ARG A 65 10.55 -15.32 3.62
N ALA A 66 10.60 -15.95 4.80
CA ALA A 66 10.11 -15.35 6.04
C ALA A 66 10.89 -14.07 6.41
N LEU A 67 12.22 -14.08 6.29
CA LEU A 67 13.06 -12.90 6.54
C LEU A 67 12.78 -11.77 5.53
N GLN A 68 12.63 -12.11 4.25
CA GLN A 68 12.27 -11.14 3.22
C GLN A 68 10.91 -10.49 3.48
N GLN A 69 9.90 -11.28 3.85
CA GLN A 69 8.58 -10.77 4.22
C GLN A 69 8.64 -9.83 5.43
N TYR A 70 9.46 -10.17 6.43
CA TYR A 70 9.69 -9.29 7.58
C TYR A 70 10.31 -7.96 7.15
N GLU A 71 11.34 -7.98 6.30
CA GLU A 71 11.95 -6.74 5.78
C GLU A 71 10.98 -5.89 4.98
N TYR A 72 10.16 -6.50 4.11
CA TYR A 72 9.14 -5.79 3.36
C TYR A 72 8.11 -5.14 4.30
N THR A 73 7.64 -5.89 5.30
CA THR A 73 6.68 -5.38 6.29
C THR A 73 7.25 -4.18 7.02
N LYS A 74 8.51 -4.26 7.48
CA LYS A 74 9.20 -3.14 8.14
C LYS A 74 9.27 -1.90 7.26
N ARG A 75 9.57 -2.07 5.96
CA ARG A 75 9.63 -0.96 5.00
C ARG A 75 8.25 -0.35 4.75
N ILE A 76 7.22 -1.17 4.57
CA ILE A 76 5.84 -0.72 4.36
C ILE A 76 5.37 0.10 5.56
N MET A 77 5.57 -0.40 6.78
CA MET A 77 5.21 0.31 8.00
C MET A 77 5.91 1.66 8.11
N LYS A 78 7.22 1.69 7.84
CA LYS A 78 8.01 2.94 7.85
C LYS A 78 7.46 3.96 6.85
N LEU A 79 7.34 3.59 5.58
CA LEU A 79 6.86 4.50 4.54
C LEU A 79 5.43 4.97 4.80
N SER A 80 4.56 4.09 5.28
CA SER A 80 3.19 4.47 5.64
C SER A 80 3.19 5.51 6.77
N SER A 81 4.04 5.33 7.78
CA SER A 81 4.12 6.28 8.90
C SER A 81 4.66 7.65 8.44
N GLU A 82 5.67 7.67 7.57
CA GLU A 82 6.24 8.90 7.01
C GLU A 82 5.18 9.68 6.21
N ILE A 83 4.42 9.00 5.34
CA ILE A 83 3.34 9.62 4.56
C ILE A 83 2.27 10.21 5.48
N CYS A 84 1.86 9.49 6.52
CA CYS A 84 0.87 9.99 7.48
C CYS A 84 1.37 11.26 8.19
N LEU A 85 2.61 11.25 8.67
CA LEU A 85 3.21 12.41 9.35
C LEU A 85 3.30 13.62 8.40
N SER A 86 3.83 13.43 7.18
CA SER A 86 3.92 14.51 6.20
C SER A 86 2.55 15.09 5.83
N HIS A 87 1.52 14.25 5.74
CA HIS A 87 0.15 14.70 5.48
C HIS A 87 -0.42 15.54 6.62
N GLU A 88 -0.19 15.14 7.87
CA GLU A 88 -0.60 15.91 9.03
C GLU A 88 0.12 17.26 9.10
N GLU A 89 1.43 17.29 8.86
CA GLU A 89 2.20 18.53 8.82
C GLU A 89 1.72 19.46 7.71
N PHE A 90 1.47 18.92 6.52
CA PHE A 90 0.94 19.69 5.40
C PHE A 90 -0.42 20.31 5.73
N LYS A 91 -1.33 19.55 6.36
CA LYS A 91 -2.62 20.06 6.83
C LYS A 91 -2.44 21.20 7.83
N ARG A 92 -1.60 21.01 8.86
CA ARG A 92 -1.32 22.04 9.87
C ARG A 92 -0.76 23.31 9.23
N GLN A 93 0.21 23.18 8.31
CA GLN A 93 0.78 24.34 7.61
C GLN A 93 -0.26 25.10 6.79
N ARG A 94 -1.15 24.37 6.11
CA ARG A 94 -2.23 24.97 5.33
C ARG A 94 -3.24 25.71 6.22
N GLU A 95 -3.65 25.11 7.33
CA GLU A 95 -4.53 25.75 8.32
C GLU A 95 -3.89 27.03 8.89
N LEU A 96 -2.60 26.98 9.24
CA LEU A 96 -1.86 28.16 9.71
C LEU A 96 -1.77 29.26 8.65
N ALA A 97 -1.55 28.90 7.39
CA ALA A 97 -1.51 29.84 6.28
C ALA A 97 -2.89 30.50 6.04
N GLU A 98 -3.97 29.72 6.09
CA GLU A 98 -5.34 30.22 6.00
C GLU A 98 -5.70 31.16 7.16
N CYS A 99 -5.30 30.82 8.39
CA CYS A 99 -5.46 31.69 9.56
C CYS A 99 -4.68 33.00 9.39
N ARG A 100 -3.41 32.94 8.98
CA ARG A 100 -2.58 34.13 8.74
C ARG A 100 -3.16 35.03 7.64
N GLN A 101 -3.66 34.46 6.55
CA GLN A 101 -4.33 35.23 5.51
C GLN A 101 -5.61 35.91 6.02
N ARG A 102 -6.38 35.21 6.87
CA ARG A 102 -7.59 35.76 7.49
C ARG A 102 -7.27 36.92 8.42
N GLU A 103 -6.22 36.79 9.24
CA GLU A 103 -5.72 37.86 10.10
C GLU A 103 -5.24 39.05 9.29
N LEU A 104 -4.43 38.82 8.26
CA LEU A 104 -3.95 39.87 7.38
C LEU A 104 -5.12 40.61 6.73
N ARG A 105 -6.11 39.90 6.18
CA ARG A 105 -7.32 40.50 5.61
C ARG A 105 -8.13 41.32 6.64
N ARG A 106 -8.17 40.91 7.90
CA ARG A 106 -8.81 41.67 8.99
C ARG A 106 -8.04 42.94 9.34
N SER A 107 -6.71 42.91 9.26
CA SER A 107 -5.85 44.07 9.54
C SER A 107 -5.76 45.08 8.39
N LEU A 108 -6.16 44.71 7.16
CA LEU A 108 -6.15 45.62 6.02
C LEU A 108 -7.15 46.76 6.23
N LEU A 109 -6.73 47.98 5.88
CA LEU A 109 -7.64 49.12 5.80
C LEU A 109 -8.71 48.88 4.71
N THR A 110 -9.88 49.49 4.90
CA THR A 110 -10.93 49.49 3.88
C THR A 110 -10.40 50.08 2.58
N PRO A 111 -10.67 49.45 1.42
CA PRO A 111 -10.25 50.00 0.15
C PRO A 111 -10.92 51.37 -0.09
N LYS A 112 -10.15 52.34 -0.60
CA LYS A 112 -10.69 53.65 -1.00
C LYS A 112 -11.12 53.60 -2.48
N GLY A 113 -12.24 54.26 -2.80
CA GLY A 113 -12.82 54.33 -4.14
C GLY A 113 -14.29 53.89 -4.16
N THR A 114 -15.11 54.56 -4.98
CA THR A 114 -16.54 54.21 -5.17
C THR A 114 -16.66 52.94 -6.01
N LYS A 115 -17.45 51.96 -5.54
CA LYS A 115 -17.83 50.75 -6.31
C LYS A 115 -18.86 51.04 -7.42
N ASN A 116 -19.20 52.30 -7.64
CA ASN A 116 -20.25 52.72 -8.58
C ASN A 116 -19.59 53.18 -9.88
N LEU A 117 -19.32 52.23 -10.78
CA LEU A 117 -19.12 52.47 -12.20
C LEU A 117 -19.94 51.40 -12.94
N GLU A 118 -21.26 51.56 -12.90
CA GLU A 118 -22.24 50.98 -13.84
C GLU A 118 -23.18 52.12 -14.29
#